data_AF-A0A094WHG5-F1
#
_entry.id   AF-A0A094WHG5-F1
#
_cell.length_a   1.000
_cell.length_b   1.000
_cell.length_c   1.000
_cell.angle_alpha   90.00
_cell.angle_beta   90.00
_cell.angle_gamma   90.00
#
_symmetry.space_group_name_H-M   'P 1'
#
loop_
_entity.id
_entity.type
_entity.pdbx_description
1 polymer ?
#
loop_
_entity_poly.entity_id
_entity_poly.type
_entity_poly.pdbx_seq_one_letter_code
_entity_poly.pdbx_strand_id
1 'polypeptide(L)' 'MNKETQEHKRYLENQLQQAKQQDQILAQIEEKLYKMKEIAEFARDFQLSMSERNKLNTRINDLKVEVSLLEKKLQPTVH' A
#
# COMPACT_ATOMS: atom_id res chain seq x y z
N MET A 1 -17.81 -24.53 26.70
CA MET A 1 -18.29 -23.63 25.62
C MET A 1 -19.05 -24.46 24.62
N ASN A 2 -20.21 -23.97 24.13
CA ASN A 2 -20.94 -24.66 23.07
C ASN A 2 -20.19 -24.52 21.73
N LYS A 3 -20.39 -25.47 20.81
CA LYS A 3 -19.77 -25.54 19.48
C LYS A 3 -19.97 -24.24 18.69
N GLU A 4 -21.16 -23.66 18.76
CA GLU A 4 -21.52 -22.39 18.12
C GLU A 4 -20.68 -21.21 18.62
N THR A 5 -20.41 -21.14 19.93
CA THR A 5 -19.51 -20.12 20.51
C THR A 5 -18.07 -20.29 20.01
N GLN A 6 -17.62 -21.53 19.81
CA GLN A 6 -16.28 -21.83 19.32
C GLN A 6 -16.12 -21.51 17.82
N GLU A 7 -17.15 -21.78 17.02
CA GLU A 7 -17.20 -21.40 15.60
C GLU A 7 -17.24 -19.88 15.42
N HIS A 8 -18.06 -19.18 16.22
CA HIS A 8 -18.12 -17.73 16.20
C HIS A 8 -16.78 -17.08 16.59
N LYS A 9 -16.12 -17.62 17.62
CA LYS A 9 -14.78 -17.17 18.01
C LYS A 9 -13.76 -17.32 16.86
N ARG A 10 -13.72 -18.49 16.21
CA ARG A 10 -12.81 -18.73 15.07
C ARG A 10 -13.09 -17.78 13.91
N TYR A 11 -14.36 -17.50 13.63
CA TYR A 11 -14.75 -16.54 12.61
C TYR A 11 -14.24 -15.12 12.91
N LEU A 12 -14.37 -14.67 14.16
CA LEU A 12 -13.84 -13.37 14.59
C LEU A 12 -12.30 -13.31 14.55
N GLU A 13 -11.62 -14.39 14.95
CA GLU A 13 -10.16 -14.49 14.87
C GLU A 13 -9.66 -14.40 13.42
N ASN A 14 -10.36 -15.06 12.48
CA ASN A 14 -10.05 -14.97 11.05
C ASN A 14 -10.24 -13.55 10.51
N GLN A 15 -11.35 -12.89 10.85
CA GLN A 15 -11.59 -11.49 10.45
C GLN A 15 -10.52 -10.55 11.01
N LEU A 16 -10.14 -10.74 12.28
CA LEU A 16 -9.09 -9.93 12.91
C LEU A 16 -7.75 -10.11 12.19
N GLN A 17 -7.42 -11.34 11.79
CA GLN A 17 -6.19 -11.62 11.06
C GLN A 17 -6.20 -10.99 9.67
N GLN A 18 -7.34 -11.06 8.96
CA GLN A 18 -7.51 -10.39 7.66
C GLN A 18 -7.35 -8.87 7.79
N ALA A 19 -7.98 -8.25 8.81
CA ALA A 19 -7.86 -6.82 9.05
C ALA A 19 -6.40 -6.40 9.32
N LYS A 20 -5.66 -7.17 10.12
CA LYS A 20 -4.22 -6.92 10.35
C LYS A 20 -3.38 -7.02 9.08
N GLN A 21 -3.69 -7.97 8.20
CA GLN A 21 -2.98 -8.11 6.93
C GLN A 21 -3.29 -6.93 6.00
N GLN A 22 -4.54 -6.49 5.94
CA GLN A 22 -4.94 -5.32 5.16
C GLN A 22 -4.26 -4.05 5.67
N ASP A 23 -4.24 -3.84 6.99
CA ASP A 23 -3.56 -2.70 7.63
C ASP A 23 -2.07 -2.63 7.26
N GLN A 24 -1.37 -3.76 7.31
CA GLN A 24 0.04 -3.83 6.89
C GLN A 24 0.27 -3.49 5.43
N ILE A 25 -0.67 -3.84 4.53
CA ILE A 25 -0.58 -3.49 3.12
C ILE A 25 -0.84 -2.00 2.92
N LEU A 26 -1.84 -1.45 3.61
CA LEU A 26 -2.17 -0.02 3.56
C LEU A 26 -1.00 0.84 4.07
N ALA A 27 -0.35 0.46 5.16
CA ALA A 27 0.84 1.15 5.66
C ALA A 27 1.98 1.17 4.63
N GLN A 28 2.17 0.08 3.88
CA GLN A 28 3.18 0.01 2.81
C GLN A 28 2.81 0.86 1.58
N ILE A 29 1.52 1.04 1.29
CA ILE A 29 1.03 1.94 0.25
C ILE A 29 1.28 3.39 0.69
N GLU A 30 0.87 3.74 1.90
CA GLU A 30 1.06 5.07 2.48
C GLU A 30 2.53 5.50 2.46
N GLU A 31 3.44 4.64 2.90
CA GLU A 31 4.89 4.90 2.86
C GLU A 31 5.37 5.24 1.43
N LYS A 32 4.88 4.54 0.41
CA LYS A 32 5.26 4.79 -0.99
C LYS A 32 4.67 6.08 -1.52
N LEU A 33 3.42 6.39 -1.17
CA LEU A 33 2.78 7.64 -1.54
C LEU A 33 3.51 8.85 -0.90
N TYR A 34 3.95 8.73 0.36
CA TYR A 34 4.79 9.75 0.99
C TYR A 34 6.12 9.94 0.25
N LYS A 35 6.80 8.86 -0.13
CA LYS A 35 8.03 8.97 -0.95
C LYS A 35 7.79 9.65 -2.29
N MET A 36 6.67 9.37 -2.95
CA MET A 36 6.30 10.04 -4.19
C MET A 36 6.05 11.55 -3.98
N LYS A 37 5.40 11.91 -2.87
CA LYS A 37 5.18 13.30 -2.48
C LYS A 37 6.52 14.01 -2.24
N GLU A 38 7.44 13.42 -1.48
CA GLU A 38 8.76 13.99 -1.22
C GLU A 38 9.54 14.25 -2.53
N ILE A 39 9.48 13.32 -3.48
CA ILE A 39 10.10 13.49 -4.80
C ILE A 39 9.46 14.65 -5.56
N ALA A 40 8.13 14.79 -5.53
CA ALA A 40 7.42 15.86 -6.21
C ALA A 40 7.70 17.23 -5.58
N GLU A 41 7.77 17.32 -4.26
CA GLU A 41 8.14 18.53 -3.53
C GLU A 41 9.58 18.93 -3.83
N PHE A 42 10.52 17.99 -3.80
CA PHE A 42 11.90 18.23 -4.23
C PHE A 42 11.98 18.70 -5.69
N ALA A 43 11.22 18.10 -6.61
CA ALA A 43 11.24 18.51 -8.01
C ALA A 43 10.66 19.91 -8.25
N ARG A 44 9.74 20.37 -7.38
CA ARG A 44 9.15 21.71 -7.43
C ARG A 44 10.13 22.77 -6.94
N ASP A 45 10.84 22.49 -5.84
CA ASP A 45 11.61 23.48 -5.11
C ASP A 45 13.04 23.68 -5.66
N PHE A 46 13.50 22.79 -6.55
CA PHE A 46 14.83 22.83 -7.15
C PHE A 46 14.81 23.01 -8.68
N GLN A 47 15.77 23.78 -9.22
CA GLN A 47 15.98 23.88 -10.66
C GLN A 47 16.66 22.61 -11.19
N LEU A 48 15.84 21.64 -11.59
CA LEU A 48 16.31 20.38 -12.15
C LEU A 48 16.54 20.47 -13.66
N SER A 49 17.64 19.88 -14.11
CA SER A 49 17.88 19.57 -15.52
C SER A 49 16.86 18.55 -16.04
N MET A 50 16.75 18.45 -17.36
CA MET A 50 15.89 17.44 -17.99
C MET A 50 16.28 16.00 -17.61
N SER A 51 17.58 15.73 -17.45
CA SER A 51 18.06 14.40 -17.03
C SER A 51 17.62 14.06 -15.61
N GLU A 52 17.71 15.02 -14.68
CA GLU A 52 17.27 14.83 -13.29
C GLU A 52 15.75 14.64 -13.20
N ARG A 53 14.97 15.45 -13.92
CA ARG A 53 13.51 15.28 -14.01
C ARG A 53 13.13 13.89 -14.51
N ASN A 54 13.81 13.40 -15.55
CA ASN A 54 13.56 12.06 -16.09
C ASN A 54 13.85 10.98 -15.04
N LYS A 55 14.96 11.08 -14.30
CA LYS A 55 15.28 10.13 -13.21
C LYS A 55 14.21 10.12 -12.11
N LEU A 56 13.77 11.30 -11.67
CA LEU A 56 12.72 11.41 -10.66
C LEU A 56 11.38 10.84 -11.17
N ASN A 57 11.03 11.11 -12.43
CA ASN A 57 9.83 10.53 -13.05
C ASN A 57 9.89 8.99 -13.13
N THR A 58 11.04 8.42 -13.50
CA THR A 58 11.23 6.97 -13.45
C THR A 58 10.98 6.44 -12.04
N ARG A 59 11.56 7.08 -11.02
CA ARG A 59 11.39 6.67 -9.63
C ARG A 59 9.92 6.74 -9.17
N ILE A 60 9.21 7.80 -9.55
CA ILE A 60 7.76 7.93 -9.28
C ILE A 60 6.99 6.79 -9.97
N ASN A 61 7.33 6.45 -11.21
CA ASN A 61 6.64 5.39 -11.94
C ASN A 61 6.90 4.01 -11.32
N ASP A 62 8.11 3.73 -10.84
CA ASP A 62 8.40 2.50 -10.11
C ASP A 62 7.53 2.39 -8.85
N LEU A 63 7.44 3.48 -8.08
CA LEU A 63 6.59 3.55 -6.89
C LEU A 63 5.10 3.36 -7.23
N LYS A 64 4.61 3.88 -8.35
CA LYS A 64 3.23 3.62 -8.83
C LYS A 64 3.00 2.15 -9.09
N VAL A 65 3.93 1.47 -9.75
CA VAL A 65 3.83 0.03 -10.03
C VAL A 65 3.78 -0.75 -8.72
N GLU A 66 4.65 -0.42 -7.76
CA GLU A 66 4.63 -1.05 -6.44
C GLU A 66 3.31 -0.84 -5.69
N VAL A 67 2.76 0.39 -5.70
CA VAL A 67 1.44 0.69 -5.12
C VAL A 67 0.35 -0.13 -5.80
N SER A 68 0.31 -0.17 -7.13
CA SER A 68 -0.70 -0.96 -7.85
C SER A 68 -0.61 -2.46 -7.57
N LEU A 69 0.59 -2.99 -7.32
CA LEU A 69 0.76 -4.39 -6.90
C LEU A 69 0.24 -4.64 -5.48
N LEU A 70 0.38 -3.67 -4.57
CA LEU A 70 -0.16 -3.74 -3.21
C LEU A 70 -1.68 -3.60 -3.20
N GLU A 71 -2.25 -2.68 -3.98
CA GLU A 71 -3.70 -2.51 -4.14
C GLU A 71 -4.37 -3.79 -4.65
N LYS A 72 -3.73 -4.51 -5.57
CA LYS A 72 -4.20 -5.83 -6.04
C LYS A 72 -4.29 -6.87 -4.92
N LYS A 73 -3.45 -6.77 -3.87
CA LYS A 73 -3.51 -7.67 -2.71
C LYS A 73 -4.65 -7.31 -1.74
N LEU A 74 -5.17 -6.08 -1.80
CA LEU A 74 -6.31 -5.64 -1.01
C LEU A 74 -7.65 -6.00 -1.63
N GLN A 75 -7.70 -6.23 -2.96
CA GLN A 75 -8.92 -6.67 -3.61
C GLN A 75 -9.34 -8.00 -2.99
N PRO A 76 -10.54 -8.08 -2.37
CA PRO A 76 -11.06 -9.37 -1.96
C PRO A 76 -11.19 -10.18 -3.23
N THR A 77 -10.61 -11.38 -3.26
CA THR A 77 -11.05 -12.40 -4.22
C THR A 77 -12.52 -12.63 -3.88
N VAL A 78 -13.41 -11.90 -4.54
CA VAL A 78 -14.84 -12.14 -4.48
C VAL A 78 -15.01 -13.52 -5.09
N HIS A 79 -15.12 -14.53 -4.23
CA HIS A 79 -15.52 -15.89 -4.58
C HIS A 79 -17.01 -16.06 -4.34
#